data_AF-A0A7X7J5A7-F1
#
_entry.id   AF-A0A7X7J5A7-F1
#
_cell.length_a   1.000
_cell.length_b   1.000
_cell.length_c   1.000
_cell.angle_alpha   90.00
_cell.angle_beta   90.00
_cell.angle_gamma   90.00
#
_symmetry.space_group_name_H-M   'P 1'
#
loop_
_entity.id
_entity.type
_entity.pdbx_description
1 polymer ?
#
loop_
_entity_poly.entity_id
_entity_poly.type
_entity_poly.pdbx_seq_one_letter_code
_entity_poly.pdbx_strand_id
1 'polypeptide(L)'
;QYLTTAGQSMVMDRFAEGLLLTLIELAPRLMENHQVYDDMANFMLTATMGLNGFLSMGVKQDWATHMIGHEITALTGLTHGYSLAIVLPALMQVMREDKKSKLLQYAERIWNITDTNPETKINTAITKTNNFFRSLGIKTTLSENNIGEDVILEIVHRFQERNTVLGENRNITPDKVLNILNLCK
;
A
#
# COMPACT_ATOMS: atom_id res chain seq x y z
N GLN A 1 -7.90 -6.66 -2.12
CA GLN A 1 -6.59 -6.50 -1.46
C GLN A 1 -5.66 -7.59 -1.98
N TYR A 2 -4.52 -7.24 -2.57
CA TYR A 2 -3.67 -8.17 -3.35
C TYR A 2 -2.39 -8.62 -2.64
N LEU A 3 -1.72 -7.70 -1.92
CA LEU A 3 -0.45 -7.94 -1.22
C LEU A 3 -0.65 -8.71 0.10
N THR A 4 -1.11 -9.95 -0.01
CA THR A 4 -1.39 -10.85 1.11
C THR A 4 -0.69 -12.20 0.92
N THR A 5 -1.45 -13.27 0.65
CA THR A 5 -0.95 -14.64 0.52
C THR A 5 -0.94 -15.07 -0.95
N ALA A 6 0.18 -15.63 -1.40
CA ALA A 6 0.30 -16.16 -2.77
C ALA A 6 -0.51 -17.45 -2.99
N GLY A 7 -0.82 -17.76 -4.25
CA GLY A 7 -1.40 -19.04 -4.64
C GLY A 7 -2.87 -19.28 -4.27
N GLN A 8 -3.61 -18.26 -3.81
CA GLN A 8 -5.02 -18.42 -3.43
C GLN A 8 -5.98 -18.42 -4.62
N SER A 9 -5.74 -17.57 -5.63
CA SER A 9 -6.58 -17.50 -6.82
C SER A 9 -5.84 -16.83 -7.97
N MET A 10 -5.54 -17.61 -9.02
CA MET A 10 -4.86 -17.09 -10.21
C MET A 10 -5.67 -16.01 -10.91
N VAL A 11 -6.98 -16.18 -11.00
CA VAL A 11 -7.86 -15.22 -11.68
C VAL A 11 -7.96 -13.90 -10.92
N MET A 12 -8.06 -13.95 -9.58
CA MET A 12 -8.11 -12.72 -8.76
C MET A 12 -6.77 -11.99 -8.79
N ASP A 13 -5.66 -12.73 -8.82
CA ASP A 13 -4.34 -12.13 -8.99
C ASP A 13 -4.24 -11.39 -10.33
N ARG A 14 -4.67 -12.00 -11.45
CA ARG A 14 -4.63 -11.34 -12.76
C ARG A 14 -5.53 -10.11 -12.83
N PHE A 15 -6.72 -10.17 -12.23
CA PHE A 15 -7.58 -8.98 -12.17
C PHE A 15 -6.93 -7.85 -11.37
N ALA A 16 -6.40 -8.13 -10.17
CA ALA A 16 -5.73 -7.11 -9.36
C ALA A 16 -4.49 -6.54 -10.05
N GLU A 17 -3.68 -7.41 -10.68
CA GLU A 17 -2.48 -7.01 -11.43
C GLU A 17 -2.83 -6.12 -12.62
N GLY A 18 -3.89 -6.44 -13.36
CA GLY A 18 -4.38 -5.62 -14.47
C GLY A 18 -4.74 -4.21 -14.01
N LEU A 19 -5.49 -4.07 -12.91
CA LEU A 19 -5.84 -2.75 -12.38
C LEU A 19 -4.63 -1.94 -11.94
N LEU A 20 -3.66 -2.57 -11.26
CA LEU A 20 -2.43 -1.90 -10.82
C LEU A 20 -1.62 -1.39 -12.02
N LEU A 21 -1.44 -2.23 -13.05
CA LEU A 21 -0.74 -1.85 -14.28
C LEU A 21 -1.47 -0.71 -15.00
N THR A 22 -2.80 -0.77 -15.11
CA THR A 22 -3.61 0.31 -15.69
C THR A 22 -3.42 1.63 -14.95
N LEU A 23 -3.43 1.63 -13.60
CA LEU A 23 -3.17 2.84 -12.82
C LEU A 23 -1.76 3.41 -13.06
N ILE A 24 -0.74 2.54 -13.12
CA ILE A 24 0.65 2.95 -13.38
C ILE A 24 0.78 3.57 -14.77
N GLU A 25 0.11 3.01 -15.78
CA GLU A 25 0.15 3.49 -17.16
C GLU A 25 -0.65 4.80 -17.35
N LEU A 26 -1.79 4.95 -16.67
CA LEU A 26 -2.63 6.14 -16.77
C LEU A 26 -2.09 7.33 -16.00
N ALA A 27 -1.45 7.08 -14.85
CA ALA A 27 -1.02 8.12 -13.91
C ALA A 27 -0.29 9.31 -14.58
N PRO A 28 0.77 9.11 -15.40
CA PRO A 28 1.46 10.24 -16.04
C PRO A 28 0.56 11.08 -16.95
N ARG A 29 -0.33 10.43 -17.73
CA ARG A 29 -1.27 11.11 -18.63
C ARG A 29 -2.28 11.95 -17.86
N LEU A 30 -2.79 11.42 -16.75
CA LEU A 30 -3.76 12.13 -15.90
C LEU A 30 -3.13 13.32 -15.17
N MET A 31 -1.85 13.19 -14.77
CA MET A 31 -1.11 14.29 -14.16
C MET A 31 -0.79 15.41 -15.17
N GLU A 32 -0.64 15.08 -16.45
CA GLU A 32 -0.46 16.05 -17.53
C GLU A 32 -1.79 16.72 -17.93
N ASN A 33 -2.84 15.92 -18.18
CA ASN A 33 -4.15 16.41 -18.57
C ASN A 33 -5.30 15.45 -18.18
N HIS A 34 -6.05 15.83 -17.16
CA HIS A 34 -7.20 15.08 -16.65
C HIS A 34 -8.53 15.39 -17.37
N GLN A 35 -8.51 16.09 -18.51
CA GLN A 35 -9.71 16.35 -19.32
C GLN A 35 -9.92 15.34 -20.46
N VAL A 36 -8.98 14.42 -20.66
CA VAL A 36 -9.12 13.34 -21.66
C VAL A 36 -10.13 12.32 -21.13
N TYR A 37 -11.30 12.26 -21.77
CA TYR A 37 -12.41 11.42 -21.32
C TYR A 37 -12.01 9.94 -21.19
N ASP A 38 -11.34 9.39 -22.21
CA ASP A 38 -10.99 7.96 -22.22
C ASP A 38 -10.03 7.60 -21.09
N ASP A 39 -9.03 8.44 -20.80
CA ASP A 39 -8.10 8.22 -19.68
C ASP A 39 -8.83 8.31 -18.34
N MET A 40 -9.70 9.31 -18.16
CA MET A 40 -10.51 9.46 -16.94
C MET A 40 -11.54 8.34 -16.76
N ALA A 41 -12.14 7.84 -17.84
CA ALA A 41 -13.09 6.73 -17.82
C ALA A 41 -12.38 5.43 -17.39
N ASN A 42 -11.20 5.15 -17.96
CA ASN A 42 -10.39 4.01 -17.55
C ASN A 42 -9.95 4.12 -16.08
N PHE A 43 -9.52 5.31 -15.64
CA PHE A 43 -9.18 5.56 -14.24
C PHE A 43 -10.37 5.31 -13.31
N MET A 44 -11.53 5.89 -13.60
CA MET A 44 -12.70 5.81 -12.74
C MET A 44 -13.24 4.38 -12.63
N LEU A 45 -13.25 3.63 -13.74
CA LEU A 45 -13.65 2.21 -13.71
C LEU A 45 -12.62 1.37 -12.95
N THR A 46 -11.34 1.63 -13.14
CA THR A 46 -10.25 0.94 -12.41
C THR A 46 -10.35 1.18 -10.91
N ALA A 47 -10.57 2.42 -10.48
CA ALA A 47 -10.80 2.77 -9.08
C ALA A 47 -12.05 2.09 -8.51
N THR A 48 -13.15 2.05 -9.28
CA THR A 48 -14.38 1.36 -8.90
C THR A 48 -14.12 -0.12 -8.67
N MET A 49 -13.44 -0.80 -9.60
CA MET A 49 -13.09 -2.21 -9.49
C MET A 49 -12.11 -2.49 -8.32
N GLY A 50 -11.27 -1.52 -7.96
CA GLY A 50 -10.36 -1.63 -6.82
C GLY A 50 -11.07 -1.75 -5.47
N LEU A 51 -12.29 -1.22 -5.35
CA LEU A 51 -12.99 -1.06 -4.07
C LEU A 51 -14.44 -1.60 -4.06
N ASN A 52 -14.94 -2.18 -5.15
CA ASN A 52 -16.29 -2.75 -5.21
C ASN A 52 -16.44 -4.16 -4.58
N GLY A 53 -15.39 -4.71 -3.99
CA GLY A 53 -15.38 -6.03 -3.36
C GLY A 53 -15.13 -7.21 -4.32
N PHE A 54 -15.15 -7.02 -5.64
CA PHE A 54 -14.94 -8.09 -6.61
C PHE A 54 -13.59 -8.79 -6.41
N LEU A 55 -12.52 -8.01 -6.22
CA LEU A 55 -11.17 -8.54 -5.99
C LEU A 55 -10.97 -9.25 -4.64
N SER A 56 -11.99 -9.28 -3.79
CA SER A 56 -11.92 -9.92 -2.47
C SER A 56 -12.45 -11.35 -2.46
N MET A 57 -13.04 -11.81 -3.57
CA MET A 57 -13.67 -13.13 -3.64
C MET A 57 -12.65 -14.26 -3.47
N GLY A 58 -12.80 -15.02 -2.38
CA GLY A 58 -12.00 -16.23 -2.12
C GLY A 58 -10.53 -15.98 -1.78
N VAL A 59 -10.13 -14.75 -1.47
CA VAL A 59 -8.74 -14.39 -1.13
C VAL A 59 -8.63 -13.71 0.22
N LYS A 60 -7.47 -13.83 0.87
CA LYS A 60 -7.18 -13.11 2.11
C LYS A 60 -7.06 -11.62 1.85
N GLN A 61 -7.52 -10.83 2.81
CA GLN A 61 -7.46 -9.38 2.76
C GLN A 61 -6.61 -8.84 3.90
N ASP A 62 -5.90 -7.76 3.61
CA ASP A 62 -5.17 -6.97 4.59
C ASP A 62 -5.66 -5.52 4.51
N TRP A 63 -5.96 -4.96 5.67
CA TRP A 63 -6.43 -3.59 5.85
C TRP A 63 -5.55 -2.79 6.82
N ALA A 64 -4.40 -3.35 7.23
CA ALA A 64 -3.51 -2.73 8.22
C ALA A 64 -3.03 -1.35 7.78
N THR A 65 -2.61 -1.19 6.52
CA THR A 65 -2.24 0.12 5.96
C THR A 65 -3.37 1.13 6.12
N HIS A 66 -4.62 0.72 5.86
CA HIS A 66 -5.78 1.62 5.99
C HIS A 66 -6.05 1.99 7.44
N MET A 67 -6.01 1.02 8.34
CA MET A 67 -6.27 1.26 9.76
C MET A 67 -5.24 2.18 10.40
N ILE A 68 -3.96 2.01 10.07
CA ILE A 68 -2.89 2.92 10.51
C ILE A 68 -3.07 4.31 9.86
N GLY A 69 -3.35 4.35 8.55
CA GLY A 69 -3.60 5.60 7.83
C GLY A 69 -4.81 6.39 8.34
N HIS A 70 -5.86 5.72 8.79
CA HIS A 70 -7.02 6.36 9.44
C HIS A 70 -6.62 7.10 10.71
N GLU A 71 -5.79 6.52 11.58
CA GLU A 71 -5.36 7.22 12.79
C GLU A 71 -4.46 8.41 12.46
N ILE A 72 -3.57 8.30 11.47
CA ILE A 72 -2.79 9.45 10.97
C ILE A 72 -3.73 10.57 10.50
N THR A 73 -4.70 10.23 9.65
CA THR A 73 -5.68 11.19 9.12
C THR A 73 -6.49 11.83 10.26
N ALA A 74 -6.97 11.03 11.21
CA ALA A 74 -7.79 11.51 12.33
C ALA A 74 -7.02 12.45 13.28
N LEU A 75 -5.73 12.22 13.48
CA LEU A 75 -4.90 13.03 14.37
C LEU A 75 -4.32 14.29 13.72
N THR A 76 -4.10 14.26 12.41
CA THR A 76 -3.32 15.31 11.71
C THR A 76 -4.10 16.06 10.63
N GLY A 77 -5.26 15.55 10.21
CA GLY A 77 -6.02 16.08 9.07
C GLY A 77 -5.39 15.77 7.71
N LEU A 78 -4.33 14.94 7.66
CA LEU A 78 -3.68 14.55 6.41
C LEU A 78 -4.67 13.85 5.48
N THR A 79 -4.64 14.21 4.19
CA THR A 79 -5.45 13.56 3.15
C THR A 79 -5.28 12.04 3.17
N HIS A 80 -6.39 11.30 3.13
CA HIS A 80 -6.38 9.84 3.31
C HIS A 80 -5.39 9.11 2.39
N GLY A 81 -5.40 9.40 1.08
CA GLY A 81 -4.45 8.79 0.13
C GLY A 81 -2.98 9.04 0.45
N TYR A 82 -2.64 10.17 1.07
CA TYR A 82 -1.27 10.49 1.49
C TYR A 82 -0.87 9.62 2.68
N SER A 83 -1.77 9.44 3.65
CA SER A 83 -1.53 8.52 4.78
C SER A 83 -1.26 7.08 4.32
N LEU A 84 -1.95 6.62 3.28
CA LEU A 84 -1.73 5.28 2.70
C LEU A 84 -0.39 5.18 1.99
N ALA A 85 -0.02 6.22 1.21
CA ALA A 85 1.25 6.27 0.48
C ALA A 85 2.47 6.29 1.43
N ILE A 86 2.32 6.90 2.61
CA ILE A 86 3.33 6.89 3.68
C ILE A 86 3.46 5.49 4.29
N VAL A 87 2.34 4.86 4.66
CA VAL A 87 2.36 3.62 5.45
C VAL A 87 2.68 2.38 4.61
N LEU A 88 2.19 2.29 3.37
CA LEU A 88 2.26 1.05 2.58
C LEU A 88 3.70 0.55 2.37
N PRO A 89 4.68 1.36 1.94
CA PRO A 89 6.05 0.89 1.72
C PRO A 89 6.71 0.39 3.01
N ALA A 90 6.51 1.11 4.13
CA ALA A 90 7.02 0.70 5.44
C ALA A 90 6.40 -0.61 5.92
N LEU A 91 5.08 -0.78 5.72
CA LEU A 91 4.39 -2.03 6.04
C LEU A 91 4.93 -3.20 5.22
N MET A 92 5.14 -3.01 3.91
CA MET A 92 5.76 -4.02 3.05
C MET A 92 7.15 -4.43 3.54
N GLN A 93 7.93 -3.46 4.06
CA GLN A 93 9.27 -3.71 4.59
C GLN A 93 9.23 -4.50 5.91
N VAL A 94 8.39 -4.11 6.87
CA VAL A 94 8.27 -4.82 8.17
C VAL A 94 7.67 -6.21 7.99
N MET A 95 6.70 -6.36 7.09
CA MET A 95 5.98 -7.61 6.84
C MET A 95 6.58 -8.43 5.70
N ARG A 96 7.82 -8.14 5.29
CA ARG A 96 8.44 -8.74 4.09
C ARG A 96 8.52 -10.26 4.13
N GLU A 97 8.78 -10.86 5.30
CA GLU A 97 8.85 -12.32 5.43
C GLU A 97 7.47 -12.95 5.34
N ASP A 98 6.48 -12.39 6.04
CA ASP A 98 5.10 -12.89 6.02
C ASP A 98 4.46 -12.77 4.63
N LYS A 99 4.84 -11.73 3.86
CA LYS A 99 4.31 -11.43 2.51
C LYS A 99 5.26 -11.82 1.38
N LYS A 100 6.35 -12.52 1.66
CA LYS A 100 7.49 -12.73 0.75
C LYS A 100 7.09 -13.20 -0.63
N SER A 101 6.31 -14.28 -0.69
CA SER A 101 5.88 -14.90 -1.95
C SER A 101 5.06 -13.94 -2.81
N LYS A 102 4.13 -13.19 -2.21
CA LYS A 102 3.30 -12.23 -2.93
C LYS A 102 4.09 -10.96 -3.31
N LEU A 103 5.06 -10.54 -2.50
CA LEU A 103 5.97 -9.45 -2.84
C LEU A 103 6.88 -9.79 -4.03
N LEU A 104 7.35 -11.03 -4.12
CA LEU A 104 8.10 -11.50 -5.30
C LEU A 104 7.22 -11.51 -6.55
N GLN A 105 5.99 -12.02 -6.45
CA GLN A 105 5.02 -11.97 -7.55
C GLN A 105 4.71 -10.53 -7.97
N TYR A 106 4.53 -9.62 -7.01
CA TYR A 106 4.34 -8.19 -7.25
C TYR A 106 5.54 -7.56 -7.97
N ALA A 107 6.76 -7.85 -7.51
CA ALA A 107 7.99 -7.37 -8.12
C ALA A 107 8.11 -7.77 -9.60
N GLU A 108 7.81 -9.04 -9.89
CA GLU A 108 7.88 -9.58 -11.24
C GLU A 108 6.75 -9.05 -12.12
N ARG A 109 5.50 -9.08 -11.65
CA ARG A 109 4.33 -8.86 -12.52
C ARG A 109 3.93 -7.40 -12.66
N ILE A 110 4.18 -6.58 -11.64
CA ILE A 110 3.82 -5.15 -11.68
C ILE A 110 5.00 -4.30 -12.13
N TRP A 111 6.21 -4.67 -11.72
CA TRP A 111 7.40 -3.86 -11.95
C TRP A 111 8.40 -4.46 -12.93
N ASN A 112 8.11 -5.65 -13.47
CA ASN A 112 8.95 -6.37 -14.42
C ASN A 112 10.40 -6.57 -13.91
N ILE A 113 10.55 -6.86 -12.62
CA ILE A 113 11.88 -7.01 -11.99
C ILE A 113 12.36 -8.45 -12.18
N THR A 114 13.48 -8.61 -12.90
CA THR A 114 14.04 -9.92 -13.30
C THR A 114 15.32 -10.31 -12.55
N ASP A 115 15.67 -9.61 -11.46
CA ASP A 115 16.81 -9.96 -10.62
C ASP A 115 16.73 -11.44 -10.16
N THR A 116 17.82 -12.09 -9.75
CA THR A 116 17.74 -13.48 -9.23
C THR A 116 17.69 -13.52 -7.71
N ASN A 117 18.12 -12.45 -7.04
CA ASN A 117 18.10 -12.33 -5.58
C ASN A 117 16.71 -11.88 -5.08
N PRO A 118 16.02 -12.70 -4.25
CA PRO A 118 14.70 -12.35 -3.73
C PRO A 118 14.66 -11.04 -2.92
N GLU A 119 15.68 -10.77 -2.12
CA GLU A 119 15.73 -9.57 -1.28
C GLU A 119 15.90 -8.31 -2.12
N THR A 120 16.75 -8.37 -3.15
CA THR A 120 16.91 -7.28 -4.13
C THR A 120 15.61 -7.03 -4.89
N LYS A 121 14.89 -8.07 -5.33
CA LYS A 121 13.57 -7.92 -5.98
C LYS A 121 12.59 -7.16 -5.09
N ILE A 122 12.45 -7.60 -3.84
CA ILE A 122 11.49 -7.02 -2.89
C ILE A 122 11.84 -5.56 -2.61
N ASN A 123 13.11 -5.27 -2.31
CA ASN A 123 13.57 -3.90 -2.05
C ASN A 123 13.31 -2.98 -3.25
N THR A 124 13.59 -3.47 -4.46
CA THR A 124 13.36 -2.72 -5.71
C THR A 124 11.88 -2.46 -5.95
N ALA A 125 11.01 -3.44 -5.68
CA ALA A 125 9.56 -3.26 -5.82
C ALA A 125 8.98 -2.26 -4.82
N ILE A 126 9.43 -2.30 -3.56
CA ILE A 126 9.05 -1.32 -2.54
C ILE A 126 9.51 0.08 -2.95
N THR A 127 10.75 0.20 -3.44
CA THR A 127 11.32 1.48 -3.91
C THR A 127 10.55 2.03 -5.11
N LYS A 128 10.24 1.20 -6.11
CA LYS A 128 9.44 1.60 -7.27
C LYS A 128 8.02 2.05 -6.88
N THR A 129 7.42 1.39 -5.89
CA THR A 129 6.11 1.77 -5.34
C THR A 129 6.17 3.15 -4.68
N ASN A 130 7.17 3.40 -3.84
CA ASN A 130 7.39 4.71 -3.23
C ASN A 130 7.66 5.79 -4.29
N ASN A 131 8.52 5.51 -5.26
CA ASN A 131 8.84 6.44 -6.34
C ASN A 131 7.63 6.76 -7.21
N PHE A 132 6.74 5.78 -7.44
CA PHE A 132 5.48 6.01 -8.15
C PHE A 132 4.62 7.03 -7.40
N PHE A 133 4.39 6.86 -6.10
CA PHE A 133 3.65 7.86 -5.32
C PHE A 133 4.30 9.24 -5.35
N ARG A 134 5.64 9.30 -5.20
CA ARG A 134 6.37 10.58 -5.28
C ARG A 134 6.25 11.24 -6.66
N SER A 135 6.18 10.46 -7.74
CA SER A 135 5.98 11.00 -9.09
C SER A 135 4.60 11.66 -9.28
N LEU A 136 3.63 11.32 -8.42
CA LEU A 136 2.31 11.96 -8.36
C LEU A 136 2.29 13.23 -7.49
N GLY A 137 3.45 13.68 -7.00
CA GLY A 137 3.57 14.83 -6.09
C GLY A 137 3.21 14.52 -4.63
N ILE A 138 3.06 13.24 -4.27
CA ILE A 138 2.74 12.84 -2.90
C ILE A 138 4.01 12.80 -2.06
N LYS A 139 3.99 13.47 -0.91
CA LYS A 139 5.00 13.34 0.14
C LYS A 139 4.82 12.02 0.87
N THR A 140 5.85 11.19 0.91
CA THR A 140 5.75 9.78 1.33
C THR A 140 6.40 9.47 2.68
N THR A 141 6.81 10.49 3.43
CA THR A 141 7.23 10.33 4.84
C THR A 141 6.39 11.19 5.78
N LEU A 142 6.40 10.85 7.07
CA LEU A 142 5.77 11.63 8.13
C LEU A 142 6.48 12.99 8.28
N SER A 143 7.82 13.01 8.21
CA SER A 143 8.63 14.23 8.34
C SER A 143 8.33 15.25 7.24
N GLU A 144 8.16 14.82 5.99
CA GLU A 144 7.80 15.72 4.87
C GLU A 144 6.45 16.41 5.07
N ASN A 145 5.57 15.80 5.87
CA ASN A 145 4.23 16.30 6.21
C ASN A 145 4.18 16.96 7.60
N ASN A 146 5.34 17.23 8.23
CA ASN A 146 5.46 17.83 9.57
C ASN A 146 4.75 17.02 10.68
N ILE A 147 4.72 15.70 10.54
CA ILE A 147 4.12 14.80 11.54
C ILE A 147 5.23 14.26 12.45
N GLY A 148 5.13 14.57 13.73
CA GLY A 148 6.13 14.23 14.75
C GLY A 148 5.95 12.85 15.39
N GLU A 149 6.86 12.55 16.31
CA GLU A 149 6.87 11.30 17.08
C GLU A 149 5.70 11.20 18.08
N ASP A 150 5.19 12.33 18.55
CA ASP A 150 4.01 12.43 19.41
C ASP A 150 2.79 11.73 18.78
N VAL A 151 2.56 11.95 17.48
CA VAL A 151 1.48 11.29 16.73
C VAL A 151 1.71 9.79 16.65
N ILE A 152 2.95 9.34 16.42
CA ILE A 152 3.27 7.91 16.36
C ILE A 152 2.93 7.22 17.69
N LEU A 153 3.35 7.82 18.80
CA LEU A 153 3.13 7.27 20.14
C LEU A 153 1.63 7.22 20.47
N GLU A 154 0.86 8.25 20.10
CA GLU A 154 -0.60 8.29 20.30
C GLU A 154 -1.31 7.18 19.49
N ILE A 155 -0.90 6.95 18.23
CA ILE A 155 -1.47 5.86 17.41
C ILE A 155 -1.23 4.49 18.08
N VAL A 156 0.00 4.25 18.54
CA VAL A 156 0.36 3.00 19.20
C VAL A 156 -0.42 2.83 20.50
N HIS A 157 -0.53 3.88 21.30
CA HIS A 157 -1.32 3.90 22.53
C HIS A 157 -2.79 3.52 22.27
N ARG A 158 -3.44 4.16 21.30
CA ARG A 158 -4.84 3.84 20.93
C ARG A 158 -5.03 2.39 20.49
N PHE A 159 -4.07 1.83 19.74
CA PHE A 159 -4.14 0.41 19.36
C PHE A 159 -3.91 -0.53 20.54
N GLN A 160 -3.06 -0.17 21.50
CA GLN A 160 -2.86 -0.94 22.74
C GLN A 160 -4.13 -0.94 23.59
N GLU A 161 -4.74 0.23 23.84
CA GLU A 161 -5.98 0.34 24.63
C GLU A 161 -7.11 -0.50 24.04
N ARG A 162 -7.21 -0.54 22.70
CA ARG A 162 -8.23 -1.32 21.97
C ARG A 162 -7.86 -2.79 21.77
N ASN A 163 -6.69 -3.24 22.23
CA ASN A 163 -6.15 -4.58 21.94
C ASN A 163 -6.20 -4.92 20.43
N THR A 164 -5.87 -3.95 19.58
CA THR A 164 -6.01 -4.09 18.12
C THR A 164 -4.90 -4.95 17.56
N VAL A 165 -5.28 -5.97 16.77
CA VAL A 165 -4.34 -6.80 16.01
C VAL A 165 -4.75 -6.84 14.53
N LEU A 166 -3.89 -6.29 13.69
CA LEU A 166 -4.10 -6.08 12.26
C LEU A 166 -3.43 -7.17 11.40
N GLY A 167 -3.61 -7.06 10.08
CA GLY A 167 -3.02 -7.96 9.09
C GLY A 167 -3.89 -9.18 8.77
N GLU A 168 -3.70 -9.74 7.59
CA GLU A 168 -4.40 -10.94 7.10
C GLU A 168 -4.15 -12.19 7.96
N ASN A 169 -3.05 -12.21 8.70
CA ASN A 169 -2.66 -13.28 9.61
C ASN A 169 -2.85 -12.88 11.08
N ARG A 170 -3.49 -11.75 11.38
CA ARG A 170 -3.69 -11.22 12.75
C ARG A 170 -2.39 -11.21 13.55
N ASN A 171 -1.33 -10.66 12.95
CA ASN A 171 0.01 -10.68 13.54
C ASN A 171 0.72 -9.31 13.48
N ILE A 172 -0.02 -8.23 13.17
CA ILE A 172 0.45 -6.84 13.28
C ILE A 172 -0.07 -6.29 14.60
N THR A 173 0.74 -6.48 15.66
CA THR A 173 0.51 -5.95 17.00
C THR A 173 0.86 -4.47 17.07
N PRO A 174 0.49 -3.75 18.15
CA PRO A 174 0.91 -2.36 18.34
C PRO A 174 2.44 -2.15 18.25
N ASP A 175 3.24 -3.13 18.71
CA ASP A 175 4.71 -3.07 18.57
C ASP A 175 5.16 -3.12 17.10
N LYS A 176 4.49 -3.94 16.27
CA LYS A 176 4.76 -3.91 14.83
C LYS A 176 4.28 -2.61 14.19
N VAL A 177 3.16 -2.03 14.66
CA VAL A 177 2.71 -0.70 14.19
C VAL A 177 3.76 0.37 14.50
N LEU A 178 4.35 0.35 15.70
CA LEU A 178 5.44 1.25 16.06
C LEU A 178 6.63 1.10 15.10
N ASN A 179 7.06 -0.13 14.79
CA ASN A 179 8.14 -0.37 13.84
C ASN A 179 7.80 0.14 12.43
N ILE A 180 6.57 -0.06 11.97
CA ILE A 180 6.09 0.45 10.67
C ILE A 180 6.17 1.98 10.67
N LEU A 181 5.58 2.64 11.66
CA LEU A 181 5.55 4.11 11.74
C LEU A 181 6.95 4.73 11.91
N ASN A 182 7.86 4.05 12.60
CA ASN A 182 9.25 4.50 12.70
C ASN A 182 9.98 4.46 11.35
N LEU A 183 9.68 3.50 10.48
CA LEU A 183 10.21 3.48 9.10
C LEU A 183 9.55 4.53 8.18
N CYS A 184 8.43 5.13 8.60
CA CYS A 184 7.78 6.22 7.89
C CYS A 184 8.34 7.60 8.21
N LYS A 185 9.22 7.73 9.22
CA LYS A 185 9.84 9.00 9.62
C LYS A 185 10.68 9.57 8.48
#